data_AF-A0A380DSG3-F1
#
_entry.id   AF-A0A380DSG3-F1
#
_cell.length_a   1.000
_cell.length_b   1.000
_cell.length_c   1.000
_cell.angle_alpha   90.00
_cell.angle_beta   90.00
_cell.angle_gamma   90.00
#
_symmetry.space_group_name_H-M   'P 1'
#
loop_
_entity.id
_entity.type
_entity.pdbx_description
1 polymer ?
#
loop_
_entity_poly.entity_id
_entity_poly.type
_entity_poly.pdbx_seq_one_letter_code
_entity_poly.pdbx_strand_id
1 'polypeptide(L)'
;MDANDPIPEMYYLDVASPGAERPIKKEQDFQNAITKPVFVSLYVPIEGEKEWLGILQEVNNETIVVQVKIKARTKDIEIPRDKIAKARHAVMI
;
A
#
# COMPACT_ATOMS: atom_id res chain seq x y z
N MET A 1 15.41 -27.71 4.99
CA MET A 1 15.77 -26.52 4.18
C MET A 1 14.64 -25.56 4.39
N ASP A 2 14.74 -24.87 5.51
CA ASP A 2 13.63 -24.20 6.16
C ASP A 2 13.66 -22.77 5.65
N ALA A 3 12.62 -22.44 4.88
CA ALA A 3 12.45 -21.16 4.22
C ALA A 3 12.51 -20.06 5.29
N ASN A 4 13.58 -19.29 5.19
CA ASN A 4 13.92 -18.21 6.08
C ASN A 4 12.95 -17.06 5.76
N ASP A 5 11.85 -16.98 6.49
CA ASP A 5 10.92 -15.85 6.42
C ASP A 5 11.30 -14.87 7.55
N PRO A 6 12.17 -13.88 7.28
CA PRO A 6 12.47 -12.86 8.27
C PRO A 6 11.21 -12.03 8.51
N ILE A 7 10.66 -12.19 9.72
CA ILE A 7 9.58 -11.40 10.32
C ILE A 7 9.76 -9.93 9.94
N PRO A 8 8.91 -9.35 9.08
CA PRO A 8 9.00 -7.95 8.78
C PRO A 8 8.34 -7.19 9.94
N GLU A 9 9.13 -6.76 10.91
CA GLU A 9 8.79 -5.58 11.71
C GLU A 9 8.71 -4.39 10.76
N MET A 10 7.50 -4.11 10.27
CA MET A 10 7.25 -3.07 9.29
C MET A 10 7.19 -1.75 10.06
N TYR A 11 8.16 -0.89 9.75
CA TYR A 11 8.30 0.41 10.40
C TYR A 11 7.13 1.29 9.97
N TYR A 12 6.37 1.78 10.95
CA TYR A 12 5.53 2.97 10.82
C TYR A 12 6.39 4.09 10.23
N LEU A 13 6.22 4.38 8.94
CA LEU A 13 6.74 5.62 8.37
C LEU A 13 5.84 6.73 8.90
N ASP A 14 6.30 7.41 9.94
CA ASP A 14 5.66 8.59 10.54
C ASP A 14 5.59 9.69 9.48
N VAL A 15 4.50 9.70 8.70
CA VAL A 15 4.17 10.79 7.78
C VAL A 15 2.94 11.51 8.33
N ALA A 16 3.21 12.63 9.00
CA ALA A 16 2.20 13.65 9.21
C ALA A 16 1.71 14.14 7.82
N SER A 17 0.39 14.14 7.60
CA SER A 17 -0.21 14.86 6.45
C SER A 17 -1.51 15.54 6.88
N PRO A 18 -1.45 16.85 7.20
CA PRO A 18 -2.62 17.64 7.52
C PRO A 18 -3.33 18.06 6.22
N GLY A 19 -4.40 17.37 5.86
CA GLY A 19 -5.43 17.93 4.97
C GLY A 19 -5.69 17.17 3.67
N ALA A 20 -6.94 16.71 3.55
CA ALA A 20 -7.63 16.38 2.29
C ALA A 20 -6.97 15.32 1.40
N GLU A 21 -6.60 14.17 1.95
CA GLU A 21 -6.25 13.00 1.15
C GLU A 21 -7.47 12.56 0.33
N ARG A 22 -7.42 12.78 -0.99
CA ARG A 22 -8.50 12.42 -1.91
C ARG A 22 -8.72 10.91 -1.90
N PRO A 23 -9.92 10.42 -1.51
CA PRO A 23 -10.18 8.99 -1.45
C PRO A 23 -10.22 8.40 -2.86
N ILE A 24 -9.48 7.30 -3.06
CA ILE A 24 -9.46 6.54 -4.30
C ILE A 24 -10.59 5.51 -4.23
N LYS A 25 -11.69 5.77 -4.96
CA LYS A 25 -12.84 4.85 -5.03
C LYS A 25 -13.07 4.26 -6.42
N LYS A 26 -12.72 5.02 -7.46
CA LYS A 26 -12.94 4.62 -8.85
C LYS A 26 -11.73 3.89 -9.39
N GLU A 27 -11.96 2.95 -10.30
CA GLU A 27 -10.88 2.26 -11.03
C GLU A 27 -9.99 3.24 -11.81
N GLN A 28 -10.61 4.25 -12.43
CA GLN A 28 -9.86 5.33 -13.09
C GLN A 28 -8.92 6.05 -12.12
N ASP A 29 -9.35 6.30 -10.87
CA ASP A 29 -8.48 6.92 -9.87
C ASP A 29 -7.31 6.00 -9.49
N PHE A 30 -7.54 4.68 -9.38
CA PHE A 30 -6.45 3.72 -9.16
C PHE A 30 -5.45 3.75 -10.32
N GLN A 31 -5.92 3.72 -11.57
CA GLN A 31 -5.03 3.82 -12.73
C GLN A 31 -4.25 5.14 -12.75
N ASN A 32 -4.90 6.26 -12.38
CA ASN A 32 -4.24 7.56 -12.25
C ASN A 32 -3.25 7.64 -11.08
N ALA A 33 -3.36 6.73 -10.12
CA ALA A 33 -2.48 6.61 -8.97
C ALA A 33 -1.27 5.71 -9.24
N ILE A 34 -1.16 5.05 -10.41
CA ILE A 34 0.03 4.30 -10.80
C ILE A 34 1.25 5.23 -10.76
N THR A 35 2.35 4.74 -10.21
CA THR A 35 3.60 5.48 -9.95
C THR A 35 3.44 6.61 -8.92
N LYS A 36 2.31 6.72 -8.22
CA LYS A 36 2.10 7.71 -7.17
C LYS A 36 2.09 7.07 -5.77
N PRO A 37 2.49 7.85 -4.74
CA PRO A 37 2.32 7.44 -3.36
C PRO A 37 0.84 7.28 -3.00
N VAL A 38 0.50 6.11 -2.45
CA VAL A 38 -0.83 5.75 -1.98
C VAL A 38 -0.76 5.16 -0.59
N PHE A 39 -1.82 5.39 0.17
CA PHE A 39 -2.07 4.74 1.44
C PHE A 39 -3.30 3.85 1.32
N VAL A 40 -3.14 2.58 1.69
CA VAL A 40 -4.16 1.55 1.57
C VAL A 40 -4.38 0.90 2.92
N SER A 41 -5.55 1.12 3.51
CA SER A 41 -6.05 0.39 4.67
C SER A 41 -6.89 -0.80 4.22
N LEU A 42 -6.75 -1.92 4.92
CA LEU A 42 -7.37 -3.20 4.67
C LEU A 42 -8.34 -3.56 5.81
N TYR A 43 -9.35 -4.36 5.50
CA TYR A 43 -10.22 -4.98 6.51
C TYR A 43 -9.52 -6.15 7.21
N VAL A 44 -8.68 -6.87 6.49
CA VAL A 44 -7.96 -8.06 6.95
C VAL A 44 -6.46 -7.80 6.82
N PRO A 45 -5.65 -8.10 7.85
CA PRO A 45 -4.21 -7.96 7.74
C PRO A 45 -3.65 -8.89 6.67
N ILE A 46 -2.79 -8.35 5.81
CA ILE A 46 -1.97 -9.07 4.84
C ILE A 46 -0.54 -9.01 5.38
N GLU A 47 0.17 -10.14 5.39
CA GLU A 47 1.52 -10.23 5.98
C GLU A 47 1.64 -9.75 7.45
N GLY A 48 0.52 -9.65 8.18
CA GLY A 48 0.48 -9.14 9.56
C GLY A 48 0.08 -7.67 9.69
N GLU A 49 -0.07 -6.94 8.57
CA GLU A 49 -0.43 -5.52 8.55
C GLU A 49 -1.69 -5.22 7.75
N LYS A 50 -2.45 -4.26 8.25
CA LYS A 50 -3.70 -3.79 7.63
C LYS A 50 -3.52 -2.43 6.94
N GLU A 51 -2.36 -1.80 7.03
CA GLU A 51 -2.12 -0.45 6.53
C GLU A 51 -0.82 -0.45 5.75
N TRP A 52 -0.91 -0.15 4.47
CA TRP A 52 0.21 -0.15 3.55
C TRP A 52 0.41 1.23 2.97
N LEU A 53 1.61 1.77 3.15
CA LEU A 53 2.03 3.03 2.56
C LEU A 53 3.17 2.78 1.59
N GLY A 54 2.97 3.14 0.33
CA GLY A 54 3.93 2.85 -0.72
C GLY A 54 3.59 3.54 -2.02
N ILE A 55 4.33 3.20 -3.07
CA ILE A 55 4.06 3.64 -4.43
C ILE A 55 3.22 2.56 -5.12
N LEU A 56 2.08 2.95 -5.69
CA LEU A 56 1.30 2.02 -6.51
C LEU A 56 2.10 1.69 -7.77
N GLN A 57 2.44 0.42 -8.00
CA GLN A 57 3.17 -0.01 -9.20
C GLN A 57 2.22 -0.49 -10.27
N GLU A 58 1.22 -1.27 -9.88
CA GLU A 58 0.29 -1.89 -10.81
C GLU A 58 -1.13 -1.92 -10.23
N VAL A 59 -2.09 -1.84 -11.13
CA VAL A 59 -3.52 -1.93 -10.80
C VAL A 59 -4.14 -2.96 -11.73
N ASN A 60 -4.60 -4.05 -11.15
CA ASN A 60 -5.38 -5.06 -11.84
C ASN A 60 -6.88 -4.88 -11.53
N ASN A 61 -7.70 -5.65 -12.24
CA ASN A 61 -9.15 -5.62 -12.04
C ASN A 61 -9.55 -6.07 -10.63
N GLU A 62 -8.78 -7.00 -10.05
CA GLU A 62 -9.08 -7.64 -8.75
C GLU A 62 -8.06 -7.29 -7.67
N THR A 63 -6.80 -7.04 -8.02
CA THR A 63 -5.70 -6.76 -7.09
C THR A 63 -4.98 -5.46 -7.45
N ILE A 64 -4.18 -4.93 -6.53
CA ILE A 64 -3.23 -3.84 -6.76
C ILE A 64 -1.86 -4.23 -6.22
N VAL A 65 -0.79 -3.78 -6.86
CA VAL A 65 0.58 -4.01 -6.42
C VAL A 65 1.13 -2.70 -5.87
N VAL A 66 1.44 -2.68 -4.58
CA VAL A 66 2.01 -1.50 -3.90
C VAL A 66 3.45 -1.82 -3.51
N GLN A 67 4.38 -1.01 -3.98
CA GLN A 67 5.78 -1.08 -3.57
C GLN A 67 5.99 -0.28 -2.30
N VAL A 68 6.27 -0.99 -1.21
CA VAL A 68 6.58 -0.43 0.09
C VAL A 68 8.08 -0.49 0.32
N LYS A 69 8.62 0.50 1.05
CA LYS A 69 10.04 0.57 1.36
C LYS A 69 10.26 0.14 2.81
N ILE A 70 10.89 -1.02 2.99
CA ILE A 70 11.17 -1.60 4.30
C ILE A 70 12.68 -1.50 4.54
N LYS A 71 13.08 -0.62 5.47
CA LYS A 71 14.49 -0.30 5.78
C LYS A 71 15.27 0.17 4.54
N ALA A 72 16.06 -0.72 3.94
CA ALA A 72 16.90 -0.45 2.76
C ALA A 72 16.42 -1.17 1.49
N ARG A 73 15.30 -1.90 1.55
CA ARG A 73 14.78 -2.68 0.43
C ARG A 73 13.39 -2.21 0.06
N THR A 74 13.09 -2.20 -1.23
CA THR A 74 11.73 -2.11 -1.75
C THR A 74 11.14 -3.51 -1.87
N LYS A 75 9.89 -3.67 -1.45
CA LYS A 75 9.13 -4.91 -1.58
C LYS A 75 7.77 -4.58 -2.19
N ASP A 76 7.39 -5.32 -3.22
CA ASP A 76 6.06 -5.31 -3.81
C ASP A 76 5.11 -6.19 -2.99
N ILE A 77 3.94 -5.64 -2.68
CA ILE A 77 2.88 -6.30 -1.94
C ILE A 77 1.65 -6.33 -2.83
N GLU A 78 1.12 -7.52 -3.09
CA GLU A 78 -0.14 -7.68 -3.80
C GLU A 78 -1.32 -7.61 -2.82
N ILE A 79 -2.22 -6.67 -3.07
CA ILE A 79 -3.37 -6.39 -2.22
C ILE A 79 -4.65 -6.61 -3.03
N PRO A 80 -5.54 -7.53 -2.61
CA PRO A 80 -6.86 -7.68 -3.22
C PRO A 80 -7.72 -6.46 -2.97
N ARG A 81 -8.33 -5.92 -4.03
CA ARG A 81 -9.23 -4.75 -3.97
C ARG A 81 -10.44 -5.00 -3.08
N ASP A 82 -10.90 -6.25 -3.01
CA ASP A 82 -11.98 -6.68 -2.11
C ASP A 82 -11.62 -6.49 -0.62
N LYS A 83 -10.35 -6.64 -0.26
CA LYS A 83 -9.86 -6.48 1.12
C LYS A 83 -9.56 -5.02 1.47
N ILE A 84 -9.60 -4.10 0.51
CA ILE A 84 -9.31 -2.68 0.73
C ILE A 84 -10.48 -2.02 1.45
N ALA A 85 -10.24 -1.59 2.68
CA ALA A 85 -11.17 -0.77 3.44
C ALA A 85 -11.16 0.68 2.98
N LYS A 86 -9.97 1.21 2.74
CA LYS A 86 -9.80 2.62 2.35
C LYS A 86 -8.52 2.80 1.57
N ALA A 87 -8.61 3.35 0.37
CA ALA A 87 -7.45 3.81 -0.39
C ALA A 87 -7.50 5.34 -0.53
N ARG A 88 -6.34 5.99 -0.42
CA ARG A 88 -6.20 7.44 -0.57
C ARG A 88 -4.82 7.77 -1.14
N HIS A 89 -4.71 8.91 -1.83
CA HIS A 89 -3.41 9.42 -2.25
C HIS A 89 -2.62 9.86 -1.02
N ALA A 90 -1.36 9.44 -0.94
CA ALA A 90 -0.42 9.88 0.08
C ALA A 90 0.57 10.87 -0.53
N VAL A 91 1.27 11.63 0.30
CA VAL A 91 2.44 12.42 -0.12
C VAL A 91 3.62 11.90 0.69
N MET A 92 4.65 11.41 -0.01
CA MET A 92 5.95 11.16 0.61
C MET A 92 6.73 12.47 0.50
N ILE A 93 7.00 13.10 1.64
CA ILE A 93 7.91 14.25 1.74
C ILE A 93 9.37 13.79 1.84
#